data_AF-A0ABC8S100-F1
#
_entry.id   AF-A0ABC8S100-F1
#
_cell.length_a   1.000
_cell.length_b   1.000
_cell.length_c   1.000
_cell.angle_alpha   90.00
_cell.angle_beta   90.00
_cell.angle_gamma   90.00
#
_symmetry.space_group_name_H-M   'P 1'
#
loop_
_entity.id
_entity.type
_entity.pdbx_description
1 polymer ?
#
loop_
_entity_poly.entity_id
_entity_poly.type
_entity_poly.pdbx_seq_one_letter_code
_entity_poly.pdbx_strand_id
1 'polypeptide(L)'
;MTDGYFHEEREKIRIVGNGIGFWKSMGEEDQVYDSSGDVFAFKTYFTYFSGSPHNAMKTKKTIWRMEEYRLPMGCSTKGQEVTNLPLHSISSP
;
A
#
# COMPACT_ATOMS: atom_id res chain seq x y z
N MET A 1 26.72 17.27 5.54
CA MET A 1 26.74 16.27 4.46
C MET A 1 25.73 15.22 4.83
N THR A 2 24.47 15.40 4.42
CA THR A 2 23.38 14.46 4.69
C THR A 2 23.11 13.64 3.43
N ASP A 3 23.30 12.33 3.61
CA ASP A 3 22.74 11.21 2.88
C ASP A 3 21.67 11.54 1.82
N GLY A 4 21.97 11.15 0.58
CA GLY A 4 21.03 11.21 -0.52
C GLY A 4 19.86 10.25 -0.29
N TYR A 5 18.72 10.80 0.10
CA TYR A 5 17.40 10.19 -0.07
C TYR A 5 17.10 10.08 -1.58
N PHE A 6 17.72 9.12 -2.24
CA PHE A 6 17.21 8.60 -3.49
C PHE A 6 16.10 7.63 -3.12
N HIS A 7 14.89 8.16 -2.87
CA HIS A 7 13.69 7.34 -2.99
C HIS A 7 13.56 7.04 -4.47
N GLU A 8 14.21 5.96 -4.91
CA GLU A 8 14.07 5.43 -6.25
C GLU A 8 12.59 5.07 -6.36
N GLU A 9 11.78 5.99 -6.93
CA GLU A 9 10.40 5.77 -7.35
C GLU A 9 10.43 4.57 -8.29
N ARG A 10 10.34 3.36 -7.74
CA ARG A 10 10.30 2.15 -8.52
C ARG A 10 8.93 2.10 -9.17
N GLU A 11 8.83 2.70 -10.35
CA GLU A 11 7.69 2.57 -11.24
C GLU A 11 7.31 1.09 -11.33
N LYS A 12 6.17 0.72 -10.74
CA LYS A 12 5.73 -0.68 -10.67
C LYS A 12 4.97 -1.00 -11.94
N ILE A 13 5.63 -1.71 -12.85
CA ILE A 13 5.03 -2.22 -14.09
C ILE A 13 4.58 -3.66 -13.89
N ARG A 14 3.33 -3.97 -14.24
CA ARG A 14 2.75 -5.33 -14.20
C ARG A 14 2.25 -5.71 -15.59
N ILE A 15 2.96 -6.61 -16.26
CA ILE A 15 2.56 -7.14 -17.57
C ILE A 15 1.34 -8.06 -17.39
N VAL A 16 0.33 -7.90 -18.23
CA VAL A 16 -0.93 -8.66 -18.19
C VAL A 16 -1.37 -9.07 -19.61
N GLY A 17 -2.38 -9.95 -19.70
CA GLY A 17 -2.95 -10.36 -20.98
C GLY A 17 -1.94 -10.98 -21.94
N ASN A 18 -1.00 -11.79 -21.45
CA ASN A 18 0.10 -12.38 -22.24
C ASN A 18 0.96 -11.34 -22.98
N GLY A 19 1.18 -10.17 -22.39
CA GLY A 19 2.06 -9.14 -22.96
C GLY A 19 1.39 -8.16 -23.92
N ILE A 20 0.07 -8.25 -24.09
CA ILE A 20 -0.69 -7.27 -24.89
C ILE A 20 -0.85 -5.91 -24.17
N GLY A 21 -0.57 -5.86 -22.87
CA GLY A 21 -0.59 -4.63 -22.10
C GLY A 21 -0.01 -4.77 -20.69
N PHE A 22 -0.01 -3.67 -19.97
CA PHE A 22 0.56 -3.59 -18.63
C PHE A 22 -0.13 -2.52 -17.78
N TRP A 23 -0.16 -2.73 -16.48
CA TRP A 23 -0.49 -1.70 -15.48
C TRP A 23 0.79 -1.00 -15.04
N LYS A 24 0.79 0.34 -15.03
CA LYS A 24 1.88 1.16 -14.51
C LYS A 24 1.39 1.98 -13.32
N SER A 25 2.10 1.93 -12.19
CA SER A 25 1.80 2.79 -11.03
C SER A 25 2.04 4.26 -11.37
N MET A 26 1.22 5.13 -10.80
CA MET A 26 1.31 6.57 -10.98
C MET A 26 1.72 7.21 -9.66
N GLY A 27 2.95 7.73 -9.58
CA GLY A 27 3.47 8.41 -8.40
C GLY A 27 3.68 7.48 -7.19
N GLU A 28 3.79 8.13 -6.03
CA GLU A 28 3.92 7.48 -4.72
C GLU A 28 2.60 6.88 -4.23
N GLU A 29 2.67 6.05 -3.19
CA GLU A 29 1.49 5.49 -2.54
C GLU A 29 0.88 6.49 -1.56
N ASP A 30 -0.43 6.70 -1.67
CA ASP A 30 -1.18 7.52 -0.72
C ASP A 30 -1.44 6.72 0.57
N GLN A 31 -1.26 7.37 1.72
CA GLN A 31 -1.66 6.80 3.01
C GLN A 31 -3.16 7.03 3.23
N VAL A 32 -3.85 6.00 3.72
CA VAL A 32 -5.25 6.04 4.12
C VAL A 32 -5.32 5.93 5.64
N TYR A 33 -5.96 6.91 6.28
CA TYR A 33 -6.05 7.02 7.73
C TYR A 33 -7.43 6.55 8.22
N ASP A 34 -7.46 5.95 9.41
CA ASP A 34 -8.71 5.66 10.12
C ASP A 34 -9.25 6.89 10.87
N SER A 35 -10.33 6.71 11.63
CA SER A 35 -10.93 7.77 12.44
C SER A 35 -10.04 8.27 13.59
N SER A 36 -9.05 7.49 14.00
CA SER A 36 -8.09 7.82 15.05
C SER A 36 -6.89 8.62 14.50
N GLY A 37 -6.74 8.68 13.18
CA GLY A 37 -5.61 9.30 12.51
C GLY A 37 -4.43 8.34 12.30
N ASP A 38 -4.63 7.03 12.52
CA ASP A 38 -3.61 6.02 12.29
C ASP A 38 -3.65 5.51 10.85
N VAL A 39 -2.49 5.18 10.27
CA VAL A 39 -2.41 4.63 8.91
C VAL A 39 -3.02 3.22 8.88
N PHE A 40 -4.17 3.10 8.24
CA PHE A 40 -4.93 1.87 8.11
C PHE A 40 -4.65 1.11 6.80
N ALA A 41 -4.35 1.84 5.72
CA ALA A 41 -4.04 1.25 4.42
C ALA A 41 -3.15 2.17 3.58
N PHE A 42 -2.62 1.61 2.49
CA PHE A 42 -1.93 2.36 1.45
C PHE A 42 -2.68 2.17 0.13
N LYS A 43 -2.81 3.24 -0.64
CA LYS A 43 -3.51 3.28 -1.92
C LYS A 43 -2.52 3.58 -3.03
N THR A 44 -2.51 2.76 -4.07
CA THR A 44 -1.72 2.98 -5.28
C THR A 44 -2.63 3.14 -6.49
N TYR A 45 -2.40 4.17 -7.30
CA TYR A 45 -3.10 4.32 -8.58
C TYR A 45 -2.32 3.65 -9.70
N PHE A 46 -3.03 2.88 -10.52
CA PHE A 46 -2.49 2.28 -11.73
C PHE A 46 -3.24 2.79 -12.95
N THR A 47 -2.51 2.92 -14.06
CA THR A 47 -3.09 3.18 -15.38
C THR A 47 -2.72 2.04 -16.30
N TYR A 48 -3.69 1.56 -17.09
CA TYR A 48 -3.42 0.54 -18.08
C TYR A 48 -2.88 1.15 -19.37
N PHE A 49 -1.89 0.46 -19.93
CA PHE A 49 -1.31 0.73 -21.23
C PHE A 49 -1.45 -0.51 -22.10
N SER A 50 -1.87 -0.32 -23.35
CA SER A 50 -1.81 -1.38 -24.36
C SER A 50 -0.43 -1.35 -25.05
N GLY A 51 0.03 -2.51 -25.49
CA GLY A 51 1.36 -2.70 -26.07
C GLY A 51 2.41 -3.19 -25.07
N SER A 52 3.66 -3.26 -25.51
CA SER A 52 4.78 -3.72 -24.70
C SER A 52 5.48 -2.55 -24.01
N PRO A 53 5.78 -2.62 -22.70
CA PRO A 53 6.49 -1.56 -21.98
C PRO A 53 7.91 -1.32 -22.54
N HIS A 54 8.48 -2.25 -23.29
CA HIS A 54 9.79 -2.13 -23.92
C HIS A 54 9.75 -1.44 -25.30
N ASN A 55 8.57 -1.12 -25.82
CA ASN A 55 8.41 -0.45 -27.10
C ASN A 55 7.49 0.77 -26.97
N ALA A 56 8.09 1.93 -26.73
CA ALA A 56 7.38 3.20 -26.52
C ALA A 56 6.49 3.58 -27.73
N MET A 57 6.93 3.32 -28.96
CA MET A 57 6.15 3.65 -30.17
C MET A 57 4.86 2.84 -30.29
N LYS A 58 4.83 1.63 -29.72
CA LYS A 58 3.64 0.75 -29.72
C LYS A 58 2.83 0.84 -28.43
N THR A 59 3.32 1.59 -27.44
CA THR A 59 2.65 1.76 -26.15
C THR A 59 1.59 2.85 -26.25
N LYS A 60 0.35 2.55 -25.86
CA LYS A 60 -0.73 3.53 -25.80
C LYS A 60 -1.34 3.56 -24.42
N LYS A 61 -1.30 4.74 -23.79
CA LYS A 61 -2.05 5.02 -22.55
C LYS A 61 -3.54 4.90 -22.82
N THR A 62 -4.25 4.25 -21.92
CA THR A 62 -5.71 4.14 -22.01
C THR A 62 -6.39 4.95 -20.90
N ILE A 63 -7.72 4.98 -20.92
CA ILE A 63 -8.53 5.58 -19.86
C ILE A 63 -8.74 4.65 -18.65
N TRP A 64 -8.35 3.38 -18.76
CA TRP A 64 -8.57 2.41 -17.69
C TRP A 64 -7.66 2.71 -16.50
N ARG A 65 -8.28 2.86 -15.33
CA ARG A 65 -7.62 3.13 -14.05
C ARG A 65 -7.93 2.01 -13.07
N MET A 66 -7.02 1.77 -12.14
CA MET A 66 -7.18 0.84 -11.03
C MET A 66 -6.65 1.51 -9.76
N GLU A 67 -7.36 1.31 -8.66
CA GLU A 67 -6.93 1.70 -7.32
C GLU A 67 -6.66 0.42 -6.54
N GLU A 68 -5.39 0.18 -6.21
CA GLU A 68 -5.00 -0.95 -5.37
C GLU A 68 -4.87 -0.46 -3.93
N TYR A 69 -5.50 -1.18 -2.99
CA TYR A 69 -5.39 -0.93 -1.57
C TYR A 69 -4.64 -2.09 -0.91
N ARG A 70 -3.61 -1.78 -0.13
CA ARG A 70 -2.87 -2.76 0.67
C ARG A 70 -2.93 -2.40 2.14
N LEU A 71 -3.10 -3.41 2.98
CA LEU A 71 -2.98 -3.25 4.42
C LEU A 71 -1.48 -3.18 4.81
N PRO A 72 -1.13 -2.46 5.90
CA PRO A 72 0.22 -2.50 6.46
C PRO A 72 0.61 -3.94 6.82
N MET A 73 1.77 -4.40 6.35
CA MET A 73 2.31 -5.69 6.80
C MET A 73 2.82 -5.50 8.24
N GLY A 74 2.13 -6.10 9.21
CA GLY A 74 2.51 -5.98 10.63
C GLY A 74 1.37 -5.68 11.60
N CYS A 75 0.10 -5.64 11.16
CA CYS A 75 -1.02 -5.71 12.09
C CYS A 75 -1.07 -7.11 12.70
N SER A 76 -0.19 -7.38 13.66
CA SER A 76 -0.51 -8.32 14.72
C SER A 76 -1.73 -7.72 15.38
N THR A 77 -2.87 -8.39 15.23
CA THR A 77 -4.09 -8.10 15.95
C THR A 77 -3.76 -8.15 17.44
N LYS A 78 -3.32 -7.01 18.00
CA LYS A 78 -3.43 -6.78 19.42
C LYS A 78 -4.92 -6.61 19.68
N GLY A 79 -5.59 -7.75 19.79
CA GLY A 79 -6.89 -7.82 20.44
C GLY A 79 -6.76 -7.03 21.72
N GLN A 80 -7.71 -6.12 21.94
CA GLN A 80 -7.84 -5.39 23.18
C GLN A 80 -7.90 -6.42 24.31
N GLU A 81 -6.79 -6.64 25.00
CA GLU A 81 -6.78 -7.30 26.29
C GLU A 81 -7.42 -6.29 27.23
N VAL A 82 -8.73 -6.45 27.41
CA VAL A 82 -9.50 -5.73 28.42
C VAL A 82 -8.80 -5.99 29.74
N THR A 83 -8.29 -4.91 30.34
CA THR A 83 -7.50 -4.88 31.56
C THR A 83 -8.11 -5.75 32.65
N ASN A 84 -7.46 -6.86 33.00
CA ASN A 84 -7.68 -7.49 34.29
C ASN A 84 -7.08 -6.57 35.36
N LEU A 85 -7.93 -5.86 36.10
CA LEU A 85 -7.53 -5.12 37.29
C LEU A 85 -7.00 -6.12 38.35
N PRO A 86 -5.95 -5.78 39.10
CA PRO A 86 -5.44 -6.66 40.15
C PRO A 86 -6.45 -6.71 41.30
N LEU A 87 -6.97 -7.91 41.61
CA LEU A 87 -7.70 -8.15 42.84
C LEU A 87 -6.74 -7.98 44.02
N HIS A 88 -6.85 -6.82 44.65
CA HIS A 88 -6.19 -6.52 45.90
C HIS A 88 -6.43 -7.62 46.94
N SER A 89 -5.34 -7.98 47.59
CA SER A 89 -5.23 -8.81 48.77
C SER A 89 -6.40 -8.61 49.74
N ILE A 90 -7.21 -9.66 49.92
CA ILE A 90 -8.08 -9.74 51.09
C ILE A 90 -7.44 -10.76 52.02
N SER A 91 -6.61 -10.27 52.95
CA SER A 91 -6.30 -11.00 54.16
C SER A 91 -7.27 -10.59 55.26
N SER A 92 -7.51 -11.56 56.15
CA SER A 92 -7.97 -11.41 57.54
C SER A 92 -9.49 -11.51 57.76
N PRO A 93 -9.95 -12.03 58.92
CA PRO A 93 -9.27 -12.15 60.22
C PRO A 93 -8.48 -13.44 60.44
#